data_AF-A0A7R8AI63-F1
#
_entry.id   AF-A0A7R8AI63-F1
#
_cell.length_a   1.000
_cell.length_b   1.000
_cell.length_c   1.000
_cell.angle_alpha   90.00
_cell.angle_beta   90.00
_cell.angle_gamma   90.00
#
_symmetry.space_group_name_H-M   'P 1'
#
loop_
_entity.id
_entity.type
_entity.pdbx_description
1 polymer ?
#
loop_
_entity_poly.entity_id
_entity_poly.type
_entity_poly.pdbx_seq_one_letter_code
_entity_poly.pdbx_strand_id
1 'polypeptide(L)'
;MIATRAYQDSILYKQFTRSMSNSTQAIGVGAAAGLDQGPYTSREDVQGCKRKEMEFREEMLEEEYGDMIHHFNWEGKAVCTGSNTPPVHSLFVMVTRPRVVAKNASNELWHKIIMKCAMEYVDPVVIYNEGADIPTHPQVLLNFAEERTFKFYTRHGWWHKSKEEREGIIDDEEDVEFYMDKEVGVGNGFVECSAVKSRYQWYKQEETRQMDADRGRRRKRILPTRIEDLHPPYRRSRLRICTAADEM
;
A
#
# COMPACT_ATOMS: atom_id res chain seq x y z
N MET A 1 36.18 17.61 -3.85
CA MET A 1 36.90 16.55 -3.12
C MET A 1 35.95 15.88 -2.11
N ILE A 2 34.82 15.34 -2.59
CA ILE A 2 33.72 14.78 -1.76
C ILE A 2 33.15 13.55 -2.49
N ALA A 3 33.98 12.52 -2.69
CA ALA A 3 33.59 11.30 -3.42
C ALA A 3 34.11 10.01 -2.76
N THR A 4 34.33 10.05 -1.44
CA THR A 4 34.96 8.94 -0.69
C THR A 4 34.20 8.52 0.57
N ARG A 5 33.04 9.11 0.89
CA ARG A 5 32.23 8.70 2.05
C ARG A 5 31.20 7.61 1.76
N ALA A 6 30.56 7.61 0.59
CA ALA A 6 29.52 6.64 0.25
C ALA A 6 30.03 5.19 0.06
N TYR A 7 31.35 4.98 -0.08
CA TYR A 7 31.93 3.64 -0.21
C TYR A 7 32.37 3.03 1.14
N GLN A 8 32.42 3.81 2.22
CA GLN A 8 32.77 3.31 3.55
C GLN A 8 31.54 2.82 4.34
N ASP A 9 30.34 3.30 4.00
CA ASP A 9 29.10 2.89 4.68
C ASP A 9 28.62 1.49 4.24
N SER A 10 29.00 1.00 3.05
CA SER A 10 28.66 -0.35 2.59
C SER A 10 29.49 -1.47 3.25
N ILE A 11 30.67 -1.12 3.78
CA ILE A 11 31.57 -2.08 4.46
C ILE A 11 31.20 -2.19 5.96
N LEU A 12 30.71 -1.10 6.58
CA LEU A 12 30.23 -1.12 7.96
C LEU A 12 28.93 -1.93 8.12
N TYR A 13 28.04 -1.92 7.11
CA TYR A 13 26.78 -2.69 7.17
C TYR A 13 27.01 -4.22 7.14
N LYS A 14 28.05 -4.70 6.42
CA LYS A 14 28.42 -6.13 6.40
C LYS A 14 29.09 -6.61 7.70
N GLN A 15 29.56 -5.72 8.57
CA GLN A 15 30.11 -6.08 9.88
C GLN A 15 29.07 -6.07 11.00
N PHE A 16 27.99 -5.30 10.85
CA PHE A 16 26.93 -5.22 11.87
C PHE A 16 26.07 -6.50 11.95
N THR A 17 25.83 -7.16 10.82
CA THR A 17 25.03 -8.41 10.75
C THR A 17 25.72 -9.64 11.35
N ARG A 18 27.02 -9.55 11.71
CA ARG A 18 27.77 -10.68 12.29
C ARG A 18 27.87 -10.66 13.83
N SER A 19 27.36 -9.63 14.50
CA SER A 19 27.56 -9.40 15.95
C SER A 19 26.31 -9.50 16.83
N MET A 20 25.10 -9.70 16.29
CA MET A 20 23.85 -9.69 17.07
C MET A 20 23.29 -11.09 17.39
N SER A 21 24.06 -12.16 17.19
CA SER A 21 23.76 -13.48 17.74
C SER A 21 24.09 -13.51 19.23
N ASN A 22 23.38 -12.75 20.07
CA ASN A 22 23.16 -13.08 21.48
C ASN A 22 22.15 -12.14 22.14
N SER A 23 21.15 -12.76 22.77
CA SER A 23 20.27 -12.22 23.82
C SER A 23 19.19 -11.21 23.41
N THR A 24 17.92 -11.62 23.48
CA THR A 24 17.08 -11.36 24.68
C THR A 24 15.60 -11.68 24.37
N GLN A 25 15.01 -12.51 25.24
CA GLN A 25 13.57 -12.73 25.38
C GLN A 25 12.86 -11.47 25.91
N ALA A 26 11.63 -11.18 25.46
CA ALA A 26 10.46 -11.01 26.33
C ALA A 26 9.20 -10.45 25.63
N ILE A 27 8.11 -11.23 25.78
CA ILE A 27 6.75 -10.82 26.23
C ILE A 27 5.93 -9.92 25.29
N GLY A 28 4.88 -10.53 24.72
CA GLY A 28 3.83 -9.85 23.95
C GLY A 28 2.66 -9.32 24.78
N VAL A 29 1.73 -8.64 24.10
CA VAL A 29 0.24 -8.72 24.16
C VAL A 29 -0.28 -7.67 23.15
N GLY A 30 -1.15 -8.07 22.20
CA GLY A 30 -1.91 -7.09 21.40
C GLY A 30 -2.51 -7.57 20.09
N ALA A 31 -3.57 -8.38 20.17
CA ALA A 31 -4.61 -8.61 19.15
C ALA A 31 -4.20 -8.52 17.66
N ALA A 32 -3.66 -9.62 17.15
CA ALA A 32 -3.48 -9.87 15.72
C ALA A 32 -4.83 -9.86 15.00
N ALA A 33 -5.06 -8.85 14.16
CA ALA A 33 -5.96 -8.99 13.03
C ALA A 33 -5.23 -9.86 12.01
N GLY A 34 -5.45 -11.17 12.09
CA GLY A 34 -4.83 -12.17 11.24
C GLY A 34 -4.86 -11.75 9.78
N LEU A 35 -3.67 -11.43 9.27
CA LEU A 35 -3.35 -11.80 7.90
C LEU A 35 -3.35 -13.33 7.93
N ASP A 36 -4.38 -13.91 7.33
CA ASP A 36 -4.40 -15.31 6.94
C ASP A 36 -3.23 -15.49 5.95
N GLN A 37 -2.03 -15.69 6.50
CA GLN A 37 -0.80 -15.96 5.78
C GLN A 37 -0.93 -17.37 5.19
N GLY A 38 -1.65 -17.46 4.06
CA GLY A 38 -1.53 -18.60 3.16
C GLY A 38 -0.05 -18.81 2.83
N PRO A 39 0.37 -20.06 2.57
CA PRO A 39 1.78 -20.39 2.43
C PRO A 39 2.37 -19.53 1.33
N TYR A 40 3.51 -18.89 1.61
CA TYR A 40 4.34 -18.25 0.60
C TYR A 40 4.25 -19.02 -0.71
N THR A 41 3.86 -18.33 -1.80
CA THR A 41 3.79 -18.94 -3.14
C THR A 41 5.11 -19.64 -3.43
N SER A 42 5.06 -20.82 -4.08
CA SER A 42 6.26 -21.61 -4.33
C SER A 42 7.32 -20.79 -5.09
N ARG A 43 8.60 -21.18 -5.01
CA ARG A 43 9.67 -20.52 -5.76
C ARG A 43 9.31 -20.43 -7.25
N GLU A 44 8.70 -21.49 -7.78
CA GLU A 44 8.22 -21.59 -9.15
C GLU A 44 7.14 -20.56 -9.47
N ASP A 45 6.20 -20.32 -8.55
CA ASP A 45 5.16 -19.30 -8.71
C ASP A 45 5.77 -17.90 -8.76
N VAL A 46 6.70 -17.59 -7.85
CA VAL A 46 7.39 -16.29 -7.80
C VAL A 46 8.17 -16.06 -9.09
N GLN A 47 8.93 -17.07 -9.53
CA GLN A 47 9.66 -17.04 -10.80
C GLN A 47 8.70 -16.85 -11.99
N GLY A 48 7.52 -17.47 -11.94
CA GLY A 48 6.47 -17.33 -12.95
C GLY A 48 5.91 -15.91 -13.03
N CYS A 49 5.59 -15.28 -11.90
CA CYS A 49 5.14 -13.89 -11.83
C CYS A 49 6.21 -12.93 -12.34
N LYS A 50 7.45 -13.10 -11.87
CA LYS A 50 8.59 -12.31 -12.30
C LYS A 50 8.79 -12.38 -13.81
N ARG A 51 8.87 -13.59 -14.36
CA ARG A 51 9.12 -13.80 -15.79
C ARG A 51 8.06 -13.10 -16.65
N LYS A 52 6.78 -13.27 -16.33
CA LYS A 52 5.68 -12.60 -17.06
C LYS A 52 5.78 -11.08 -17.00
N GLU A 53 6.13 -10.54 -15.83
CA GLU A 53 6.29 -9.10 -15.66
C GLU A 53 7.48 -8.57 -16.49
N MET A 54 8.63 -9.25 -16.47
CA MET A 54 9.79 -8.82 -17.22
C MET A 54 9.55 -8.90 -18.74
N GLU A 55 8.98 -10.01 -19.23
CA GLU A 55 8.60 -10.16 -20.64
C GLU A 55 7.68 -9.01 -21.10
N PHE A 56 6.66 -8.67 -20.29
CA PHE A 56 5.77 -7.55 -20.59
C PHE A 56 6.49 -6.19 -20.62
N ARG A 57 7.40 -5.94 -19.67
CA ARG A 57 8.15 -4.67 -19.63
C ARG A 57 9.16 -4.56 -20.78
N GLU A 58 9.77 -5.66 -21.18
CA GLU A 58 10.64 -5.71 -22.37
C GLU A 58 9.84 -5.39 -23.64
N GLU A 59 8.67 -6.01 -23.84
CA GLU A 59 7.78 -5.73 -24.97
C GLU A 59 7.39 -4.24 -25.02
N MET A 60 7.00 -3.66 -23.88
CA MET A 60 6.66 -2.24 -23.77
C MET A 60 7.82 -1.29 -24.14
N LEU A 61 9.08 -1.70 -23.92
CA LEU A 61 10.25 -0.89 -24.29
C LEU A 61 10.56 -0.96 -25.79
N GLU A 62 10.07 -1.98 -26.51
CA GLU A 62 10.23 -2.11 -27.96
C GLU A 62 9.20 -1.31 -28.75
N GLU A 63 8.15 -0.79 -28.09
CA GLU A 63 7.12 0.06 -28.71
C GLU A 63 7.64 1.47 -29.07
N GLU A 64 6.88 2.20 -29.90
CA GLU A 64 7.23 3.54 -30.40
C GLU A 64 7.64 4.54 -29.31
N TYR A 65 7.06 4.41 -28.11
CA TYR A 65 7.31 5.29 -26.98
C TYR A 65 8.15 4.65 -25.86
N GLY A 66 8.75 3.48 -26.10
CA GLY A 66 9.56 2.75 -25.12
C GLY A 66 10.74 3.56 -24.58
N ASP A 67 11.36 4.34 -25.45
CA ASP A 67 12.45 5.28 -25.11
C ASP A 67 12.00 6.43 -24.19
N MET A 68 10.71 6.72 -24.10
CA MET A 68 10.19 7.75 -23.19
C MET A 68 9.88 7.20 -21.80
N ILE A 69 9.92 5.88 -21.61
CA ILE A 69 9.58 5.25 -20.34
C ILE A 69 10.69 5.54 -19.32
N HIS A 70 10.36 6.31 -18.29
CA HIS A 70 11.25 6.57 -17.18
C HIS A 70 11.34 5.36 -16.26
N HIS A 71 10.20 4.83 -15.82
CA HIS A 71 10.09 3.64 -14.97
C HIS A 71 8.69 3.03 -15.11
N PHE A 72 8.47 1.89 -14.45
CA PHE A 72 7.14 1.31 -14.28
C PHE A 72 6.66 1.53 -12.85
N ASN A 73 5.43 2.00 -12.69
CA ASN A 73 4.84 2.20 -11.36
C ASN A 73 4.41 0.87 -10.73
N TRP A 74 3.86 0.90 -9.51
CA TRP A 74 3.42 -0.30 -8.79
C TRP A 74 2.29 -1.06 -9.50
N GLU A 75 1.45 -0.37 -10.28
CA GLU A 75 0.42 -1.01 -11.11
C GLU A 75 1.02 -1.71 -12.35
N GLY A 76 2.33 -1.58 -12.59
CA GLY A 76 3.00 -2.08 -13.80
C GLY A 76 2.81 -1.19 -15.02
N LYS A 77 2.37 0.06 -14.85
CA LYS A 77 2.18 1.01 -15.95
C LYS A 77 3.47 1.77 -16.23
N ALA A 78 3.77 1.96 -17.51
CA ALA A 78 4.86 2.83 -17.95
C ALA A 78 4.59 4.27 -17.52
N VAL A 79 5.60 4.91 -16.94
CA VAL A 79 5.59 6.32 -16.52
C VAL A 79 6.74 7.03 -17.23
N CYS A 80 6.45 8.13 -17.92
CA CYS A 80 7.45 8.85 -18.72
C CYS A 80 8.23 9.92 -17.95
N THR A 81 7.92 10.10 -16.66
CA THR A 81 8.54 11.12 -15.80
C THR A 81 9.08 10.52 -14.51
N GLY A 82 10.11 11.14 -13.96
CA GLY A 82 10.55 10.85 -12.59
C GLY A 82 9.44 11.06 -11.57
N SER A 83 9.37 10.18 -10.58
CA SER A 83 8.42 10.32 -9.48
C SER A 83 9.05 11.13 -8.35
N ASN A 84 8.29 12.09 -7.82
CA ASN A 84 8.63 12.80 -6.57
C ASN A 84 7.92 12.22 -5.35
N THR A 85 7.18 11.12 -5.50
CA THR A 85 6.49 10.48 -4.38
C THR A 85 7.52 9.90 -3.41
N PRO A 86 7.48 10.27 -2.10
CA PRO A 86 8.32 9.62 -1.11
C PRO A 86 7.98 8.12 -1.02
N PRO A 87 8.98 7.23 -0.90
CA PRO A 87 8.73 5.78 -0.88
C PRO A 87 7.81 5.35 0.27
N VAL A 88 7.90 6.02 1.42
CA VAL A 88 7.00 5.81 2.57
C VAL A 88 5.52 6.05 2.22
N HIS A 89 5.21 7.01 1.33
CA HIS A 89 3.84 7.27 0.90
C HIS A 89 3.33 6.20 -0.08
N SER A 90 4.19 5.67 -0.94
CA SER A 90 3.83 4.53 -1.80
C SER A 90 3.54 3.29 -0.96
N LEU A 91 4.40 2.97 0.01
CA LEU A 91 4.16 1.87 0.96
C LEU A 91 2.85 2.07 1.75
N PHE A 92 2.58 3.31 2.18
CA PHE A 92 1.34 3.65 2.88
C PHE A 92 0.12 3.22 2.07
N VAL A 93 0.08 3.50 0.76
CA VAL A 93 -1.05 3.11 -0.09
C VAL A 93 -1.18 1.59 -0.22
N MET A 94 -0.06 0.88 -0.32
CA MET A 94 -0.04 -0.60 -0.48
C MET A 94 -0.49 -1.35 0.78
N VAL A 95 -0.06 -0.86 1.96
CA VAL A 95 -0.31 -1.52 3.24
C VAL A 95 -1.66 -1.11 3.81
N THR A 96 -2.00 0.18 3.71
CA THR A 96 -3.26 0.66 4.24
C THR A 96 -4.44 0.09 3.46
N ARG A 97 -5.54 -0.07 4.18
CA ARG A 97 -6.76 -0.65 3.65
C ARG A 97 -7.35 0.30 2.60
N PRO A 98 -7.71 -0.18 1.40
CA PRO A 98 -8.40 0.66 0.42
C PRO A 98 -9.61 1.33 1.06
N ARG A 99 -9.69 2.66 0.97
CA ARG A 99 -10.91 3.38 1.37
C ARG A 99 -11.95 3.17 0.29
N VAL A 100 -13.00 2.43 0.62
CA VAL A 100 -14.06 2.13 -0.32
C VAL A 100 -15.29 2.99 -0.03
N VAL A 101 -15.79 3.66 -1.07
CA VAL A 101 -17.05 4.40 -1.04
C VAL A 101 -18.16 3.48 -1.55
N ALA A 102 -19.26 3.36 -0.80
CA ALA A 102 -20.37 2.50 -1.19
C ALA A 102 -20.96 2.90 -2.55
N LYS A 103 -21.45 1.93 -3.32
CA LYS A 103 -22.07 2.21 -4.63
C LYS A 103 -23.28 3.14 -4.46
N ASN A 104 -23.40 4.11 -5.36
CA ASN A 104 -24.39 5.18 -5.36
C ASN A 104 -24.29 6.18 -4.20
N ALA A 105 -23.12 6.30 -3.57
CA ALA A 105 -22.84 7.49 -2.75
C ALA A 105 -22.67 8.71 -3.68
N SER A 106 -23.04 9.91 -3.20
CA SER A 106 -22.96 11.14 -3.99
C SER A 106 -21.57 11.40 -4.58
N ASN A 107 -20.51 10.91 -3.92
CA ASN A 107 -19.12 11.17 -4.28
C ASN A 107 -18.39 9.92 -4.81
N GLU A 108 -19.09 8.85 -5.18
CA GLU A 108 -18.47 7.60 -5.65
C GLU A 108 -17.57 7.83 -6.87
N LEU A 109 -18.10 8.50 -7.89
CA LEU A 109 -17.36 8.75 -9.14
C LEU A 109 -16.10 9.59 -8.89
N TRP A 110 -16.23 10.65 -8.08
CA TRP A 110 -15.13 11.52 -7.72
C TRP A 110 -14.03 10.77 -6.96
N HIS A 111 -14.42 9.92 -6.00
CA HIS A 111 -13.48 9.08 -5.26
C HIS A 111 -12.74 8.11 -6.18
N LYS A 112 -13.43 7.43 -7.10
CA LYS A 112 -12.81 6.53 -8.06
C LYS A 112 -11.82 7.23 -8.98
N ILE A 113 -12.17 8.41 -9.48
CA ILE A 113 -11.30 9.19 -10.36
C ILE A 113 -10.03 9.61 -9.59
N ILE A 114 -10.18 10.16 -8.39
CA ILE A 114 -9.04 10.60 -7.59
C ILE A 114 -8.13 9.44 -7.22
N MET A 115 -8.70 8.32 -6.77
CA MET A 115 -7.90 7.14 -6.46
C MET A 115 -7.16 6.65 -7.69
N LYS A 116 -7.84 6.52 -8.84
CA LYS A 116 -7.19 6.11 -10.10
C LYS A 116 -6.01 7.03 -10.46
N CYS A 117 -6.20 8.34 -10.40
CA CYS A 117 -5.13 9.31 -10.67
C CYS A 117 -4.00 9.21 -9.64
N ALA A 118 -4.31 9.00 -8.36
CA ALA A 118 -3.31 8.88 -7.31
C ALA A 118 -2.47 7.59 -7.45
N MET A 119 -3.08 6.49 -7.88
CA MET A 119 -2.38 5.21 -8.07
C MET A 119 -1.27 5.29 -9.14
N GLU A 120 -1.39 6.22 -10.10
CA GLU A 120 -0.35 6.43 -11.12
C GLU A 120 0.99 6.86 -10.51
N TYR A 121 0.96 7.50 -9.33
CA TYR A 121 2.13 8.02 -8.61
C TYR A 121 2.64 7.07 -7.51
N VAL A 122 2.08 5.87 -7.40
CA VAL A 122 2.55 4.86 -6.44
C VAL A 122 3.71 4.10 -7.06
N ASP A 123 4.91 4.35 -6.53
CA ASP A 123 6.13 3.69 -6.95
C ASP A 123 6.24 2.28 -6.38
N PRO A 124 6.90 1.34 -7.09
CA PRO A 124 7.46 0.14 -6.48
C PRO A 124 8.40 0.49 -5.33
N VAL A 125 8.27 -0.22 -4.22
CA VAL A 125 9.11 0.01 -3.03
C VAL A 125 9.63 -1.29 -2.45
N VAL A 126 10.70 -1.14 -1.66
CA VAL A 126 11.22 -2.17 -0.77
C VAL A 126 11.32 -1.59 0.63
N ILE A 127 10.97 -2.37 1.65
CA ILE A 127 11.14 -2.01 3.06
C ILE A 127 11.97 -3.08 3.77
N TYR A 128 12.98 -2.65 4.52
CA TYR A 128 13.70 -3.54 5.44
C TYR A 128 12.95 -3.58 6.77
N ASN A 129 12.28 -4.70 7.05
CA ASN A 129 11.43 -4.87 8.22
C ASN A 129 12.02 -5.84 9.26
N GLU A 130 13.21 -6.41 9.03
CA GLU A 130 13.93 -7.27 10.00
C GLU A 130 13.06 -8.45 10.51
N GLY A 131 12.17 -8.96 9.66
CA GLY A 131 11.25 -10.06 9.99
C GLY A 131 10.02 -9.64 10.79
N ALA A 132 9.88 -8.35 11.12
CA ALA A 132 8.74 -7.82 11.84
C ALA A 132 7.53 -7.59 10.92
N ASP A 133 6.32 -7.73 11.46
CA ASP A 133 5.10 -7.39 10.73
C ASP A 133 5.04 -5.88 10.44
N ILE A 134 4.69 -5.53 9.20
CA ILE A 134 4.52 -4.14 8.82
C ILE A 134 3.24 -3.58 9.49
N PRO A 135 3.34 -2.53 10.31
CA PRO A 135 2.19 -2.00 11.03
C PRO A 135 1.15 -1.41 10.08
N THR A 136 -0.13 -1.59 10.40
CA THR A 136 -1.25 -1.09 9.56
C THR A 136 -1.83 0.24 10.03
N HIS A 137 -1.51 0.68 11.25
CA HIS A 137 -1.99 1.95 11.79
C HIS A 137 -1.25 3.11 11.11
N PRO A 138 -1.94 4.09 10.48
CA PRO A 138 -1.33 5.14 9.66
C PRO A 138 -0.09 5.82 10.27
N GLN A 139 -0.21 6.38 11.47
CA GLN A 139 0.89 7.10 12.11
C GLN A 139 2.07 6.19 12.48
N VAL A 140 1.77 4.94 12.88
CA VAL A 140 2.80 3.96 13.27
C VAL A 140 3.52 3.48 12.01
N LEU A 141 2.80 3.27 10.91
CA LEU A 141 3.34 2.92 9.62
C LEU A 141 4.30 3.97 9.09
N LEU A 142 3.90 5.24 9.07
CA LEU A 142 4.78 6.31 8.59
C LEU A 142 6.09 6.35 9.38
N ASN A 143 6.00 6.35 10.72
CA ASN A 143 7.20 6.36 11.57
C ASN A 143 8.04 5.07 11.45
N PHE A 144 7.41 3.92 11.23
CA PHE A 144 8.09 2.64 11.05
C PHE A 144 8.81 2.58 9.70
N ALA A 145 8.19 3.12 8.65
CA ALA A 145 8.66 3.05 7.28
C ALA A 145 9.68 4.14 6.94
N GLU A 146 9.70 5.23 7.72
CA GLU A 146 10.70 6.29 7.64
C GLU A 146 12.12 5.71 7.69
N GLU A 147 12.99 6.11 6.77
CA GLU A 147 14.37 5.62 6.59
C GLU A 147 14.53 4.11 6.30
N ARG A 148 13.46 3.31 6.37
CA ARG A 148 13.46 1.87 6.08
C ARG A 148 12.97 1.52 4.68
N THR A 149 12.29 2.47 4.02
CA THR A 149 11.62 2.24 2.74
C THR A 149 12.30 3.01 1.63
N PHE A 150 12.58 2.30 0.53
CA PHE A 150 13.26 2.84 -0.64
C PHE A 150 12.45 2.55 -1.90
N LYS A 151 12.62 3.38 -2.93
CA LYS A 151 12.09 3.06 -4.25
C LYS A 151 12.83 1.85 -4.81
N PHE A 152 12.13 1.00 -5.54
CA PHE A 152 12.66 -0.30 -5.95
C PHE A 152 12.33 -0.57 -7.42
N TYR A 153 13.18 -0.08 -8.32
CA TYR A 153 12.90 -0.09 -9.75
C TYR A 153 13.67 -1.19 -10.47
N THR A 154 13.00 -1.88 -11.39
CA THR A 154 13.67 -2.84 -12.28
C THR A 154 14.55 -2.09 -13.29
N ARG A 155 15.46 -2.81 -13.96
CA ARG A 155 16.30 -2.27 -15.05
C ARG A 155 15.54 -1.64 -16.23
N HIS A 156 14.22 -1.72 -16.23
CA HIS A 156 13.37 -1.27 -17.32
C HIS A 156 13.02 0.22 -17.16
N GLY A 157 13.29 1.00 -18.21
CA GLY A 157 13.14 2.44 -18.23
C GLY A 157 14.45 3.20 -17.99
N TRP A 158 14.43 4.51 -18.16
CA TRP A 158 15.63 5.35 -18.18
C TRP A 158 16.01 6.00 -16.85
N TRP A 159 15.27 5.73 -15.77
CA TRP A 159 15.53 6.26 -14.41
C TRP A 159 16.99 6.08 -13.95
N HIS A 160 17.65 4.99 -14.37
CA HIS A 160 19.01 4.68 -13.95
C HIS A 160 20.08 5.52 -14.67
N LYS A 161 19.72 6.33 -15.68
CA LYS A 161 20.65 7.19 -16.44
C LYS A 161 20.98 8.49 -15.69
N SER A 162 20.07 8.97 -14.83
CA SER A 162 20.28 10.16 -14.02
C SER A 162 20.93 9.81 -12.70
N LYS A 163 22.13 10.36 -12.45
CA LYS A 163 22.85 10.12 -11.19
C LYS A 163 22.11 10.69 -9.98
N GLU A 164 21.45 11.83 -10.14
CA GLU A 164 20.72 12.51 -9.07
C GLU A 164 19.46 11.73 -8.69
N GLU A 165 18.70 11.25 -9.68
CA GLU A 165 17.48 10.47 -9.42
C GLU A 165 17.79 9.09 -8.82
N ARG A 166 18.97 8.54 -9.12
CA ARG A 166 19.40 7.25 -8.56
C ARG A 166 19.63 7.28 -7.05
N GLU A 167 19.83 8.46 -6.45
CA GLU A 167 19.99 8.57 -5.01
C GLU A 167 18.70 8.18 -4.28
N GLY A 168 18.76 7.15 -3.42
CA GLY A 168 17.60 6.64 -2.70
C GLY A 168 16.72 5.64 -3.47
N ILE A 169 17.16 5.19 -4.65
CA ILE A 169 16.54 4.10 -5.41
C ILE A 169 17.43 2.86 -5.32
N ILE A 170 16.81 1.72 -5.02
CA ILE A 170 17.44 0.40 -5.04
C ILE A 170 17.09 -0.29 -6.36
N ASP A 171 18.09 -0.87 -7.00
CA ASP A 171 17.92 -1.66 -8.22
C ASP A 171 17.21 -2.98 -7.87
N ASP A 172 16.11 -3.28 -8.56
CA ASP A 172 15.48 -4.60 -8.53
C ASP A 172 16.23 -5.52 -9.50
N GLU A 173 17.14 -6.32 -8.93
CA GLU A 173 17.99 -7.29 -9.64
C GLU A 173 17.23 -8.56 -10.07
N GLU A 174 15.90 -8.61 -9.91
CA GLU A 174 15.06 -9.72 -10.37
C GLU A 174 15.40 -11.06 -9.65
N ASP A 175 15.89 -10.95 -8.40
CA ASP A 175 16.26 -12.08 -7.55
C ASP A 175 15.06 -12.64 -6.78
N VAL A 176 14.76 -13.90 -7.05
CA VAL A 176 13.67 -14.63 -6.39
C VAL A 176 13.96 -14.83 -4.90
N GLU A 177 15.23 -15.03 -4.50
CA GLU A 177 15.55 -15.19 -3.09
C GLU A 177 15.27 -13.90 -2.32
N PHE A 178 15.65 -12.77 -2.89
CA PHE A 178 15.35 -11.45 -2.33
C PHE A 178 13.85 -11.22 -2.13
N TYR A 179 13.01 -11.63 -3.09
CA TYR A 179 11.56 -11.52 -3.00
C TYR A 179 10.92 -12.41 -1.93
N MET A 180 11.59 -13.51 -1.59
CA MET A 180 11.13 -14.49 -0.61
C MET A 180 11.74 -14.28 0.78
N ASP A 181 12.68 -13.33 0.92
CA ASP A 181 13.29 -12.99 2.20
C ASP A 181 12.23 -12.40 3.16
N LYS A 182 12.22 -12.91 4.39
CA LYS A 182 11.28 -12.47 5.43
C LYS A 182 11.72 -11.16 6.08
N GLU A 183 13.00 -10.82 5.98
CA GLU A 183 13.54 -9.57 6.50
C GLU A 183 13.24 -8.37 5.60
N VAL A 184 12.64 -8.63 4.43
CA VAL A 184 12.33 -7.64 3.41
C VAL A 184 10.86 -7.70 3.02
N GLY A 185 10.22 -6.53 2.91
CA GLY A 185 8.92 -6.34 2.28
C GLY A 185 9.09 -5.74 0.89
N VAL A 186 8.85 -6.54 -0.15
CA VAL A 186 8.83 -6.10 -1.55
C VAL A 186 7.43 -5.70 -1.98
N GLY A 187 7.24 -4.43 -2.30
CA GLY A 187 6.02 -3.85 -2.86
C GLY A 187 6.20 -3.46 -4.33
N ASN A 188 6.52 -4.42 -5.21
CA ASN A 188 6.73 -4.16 -6.65
C ASN A 188 5.49 -4.40 -7.52
N GLY A 189 4.40 -4.87 -6.90
CA GLY A 189 3.09 -5.03 -7.53
C GLY A 189 2.85 -6.39 -8.18
N PHE A 190 3.87 -7.17 -8.53
CA PHE A 190 3.70 -8.47 -9.21
C PHE A 190 4.06 -9.68 -8.35
N VAL A 191 4.88 -9.51 -7.30
CA VAL A 191 5.23 -10.59 -6.36
C VAL A 191 4.14 -10.76 -5.32
N GLU A 192 3.72 -12.01 -5.07
CA GLU A 192 2.66 -12.35 -4.11
C GLU A 192 3.15 -12.95 -2.78
N CYS A 193 4.45 -13.24 -2.65
CA CYS A 193 5.05 -13.89 -1.47
C CYS A 193 5.65 -12.92 -0.42
N SER A 194 5.45 -11.61 -0.59
CA SER A 194 6.08 -10.60 0.24
C SER A 194 5.18 -10.13 1.39
N ALA A 195 5.78 -9.49 2.41
CA ALA A 195 5.04 -8.80 3.47
C ALA A 195 4.15 -7.64 2.93
N VAL A 196 4.46 -7.11 1.75
CA VAL A 196 3.66 -6.10 1.06
C VAL A 196 2.81 -6.77 -0.02
N LYS A 197 1.54 -6.37 -0.11
CA LYS A 197 0.58 -6.98 -1.05
C LYS A 197 0.96 -6.72 -2.50
N SER A 198 0.76 -7.73 -3.35
CA SER A 198 0.74 -7.54 -4.80
C SER A 198 -0.46 -6.69 -5.24
N ARG A 199 -0.41 -6.18 -6.48
CA ARG A 199 -1.55 -5.46 -7.09
C ARG A 199 -2.79 -6.33 -7.15
N TYR A 200 -2.63 -7.62 -7.48
CA TYR A 200 -3.73 -8.59 -7.50
C TYR A 200 -4.36 -8.77 -6.11
N GLN A 201 -3.54 -8.99 -5.08
CA GLN A 201 -4.01 -9.14 -3.71
C GLN A 201 -4.71 -7.88 -3.19
N TRP A 202 -4.19 -6.70 -3.55
CA TRP A 202 -4.77 -5.42 -3.18
C TRP A 202 -6.16 -5.21 -3.80
N TYR A 203 -6.31 -5.42 -5.12
CA TYR A 203 -7.61 -5.28 -5.80
C TYR A 203 -8.63 -6.33 -5.32
N LYS A 204 -8.19 -7.56 -5.04
CA LYS A 204 -9.06 -8.59 -4.46
C LYS A 204 -9.59 -8.17 -3.08
N GLN A 205 -8.75 -7.53 -2.27
CA GLN A 205 -9.16 -6.98 -0.97
C GLN A 205 -10.11 -5.78 -1.14
N GLU A 206 -9.87 -4.91 -2.12
CA GLU A 206 -10.77 -3.79 -2.44
C GLU A 206 -12.16 -4.29 -2.86
N GLU A 207 -12.22 -5.26 -3.77
CA GLU A 207 -13.47 -5.87 -4.24
C GLU A 207 -14.27 -6.46 -3.08
N THR A 208 -13.61 -7.26 -2.23
CA THR A 208 -14.24 -7.85 -1.04
C THR A 208 -14.84 -6.76 -0.14
N ARG A 209 -14.11 -5.65 0.07
CA ARG A 209 -14.61 -4.53 0.86
C ARG A 209 -15.78 -3.80 0.22
N GLN A 210 -15.77 -3.63 -1.09
CA GLN A 210 -16.90 -3.05 -1.82
C GLN A 210 -18.16 -3.89 -1.62
N MET A 211 -18.04 -5.22 -1.69
CA MET A 211 -19.17 -6.12 -1.43
C MET A 211 -19.71 -5.97 -0.01
N ASP A 212 -18.84 -5.86 1.00
CA ASP A 212 -19.24 -5.69 2.39
C ASP A 212 -19.89 -4.32 2.64
N ALA A 213 -19.35 -3.24 2.08
CA ALA A 213 -19.92 -1.90 2.17
C ALA A 213 -21.33 -1.86 1.56
N ASP A 214 -21.52 -2.51 0.41
CA ASP A 214 -22.82 -2.59 -0.27
C ASP A 214 -23.82 -3.45 0.53
N ARG A 215 -23.37 -4.56 1.15
CA ARG A 215 -24.19 -5.41 2.05
C ARG A 215 -24.64 -4.66 3.30
N GLY A 216 -23.76 -3.88 3.92
CA GLY A 216 -24.07 -3.10 5.11
C GLY A 216 -25.23 -2.12 4.91
N ARG A 217 -25.35 -1.50 3.73
CA ARG A 217 -26.49 -0.64 3.38
C ARG A 217 -27.79 -1.41 3.17
N ARG A 218 -27.76 -2.59 2.55
CA ARG A 218 -28.98 -3.41 2.38
C ARG A 218 -29.62 -3.74 3.73
N ARG A 219 -28.80 -4.05 4.74
CA ARG A 219 -29.28 -4.27 6.12
C ARG A 219 -29.84 -3.00 6.79
N LYS A 220 -29.24 -1.84 6.54
CA LYS A 220 -29.76 -0.54 7.03
C LYS A 220 -31.02 -0.05 6.29
N ARG A 221 -31.34 -0.63 5.13
CA ARG A 221 -32.58 -0.42 4.37
C ARG A 221 -33.68 -1.42 4.72
N ILE A 222 -33.54 -2.18 5.80
CA ILE A 222 -34.71 -2.83 6.42
C ILE A 222 -35.54 -1.67 6.98
N LEU A 223 -36.41 -1.13 6.12
CA LEU A 223 -37.49 -0.26 6.53
C LEU A 223 -38.31 -1.00 7.60
N PRO A 224 -38.78 -0.30 8.63
CA PRO A 224 -39.65 -0.94 9.60
C PRO A 224 -40.81 -1.61 8.87
N THR A 225 -41.02 -2.89 9.13
CA THR A 225 -42.07 -3.70 8.48
C THR A 225 -43.47 -3.22 8.83
N ARG A 226 -43.62 -2.38 9.85
CA ARG A 226 -44.88 -1.81 10.29
C ARG A 226 -44.78 -0.29 10.35
N ILE A 227 -45.85 0.38 9.90
CA ILE A 227 -46.02 1.83 9.96
C ILE A 227 -45.95 2.33 11.42
N GLU A 228 -46.33 1.48 12.39
CA GLU A 228 -46.29 1.73 13.82
C GLU A 228 -44.88 2.03 14.36
N ASP A 229 -43.84 1.48 13.74
CA ASP A 229 -42.43 1.64 14.14
C ASP A 229 -41.81 2.95 13.61
N LEU A 230 -42.51 3.67 12.71
CA LEU A 230 -42.10 4.97 12.17
C LEU A 230 -42.50 6.14 13.07
N HIS A 231 -43.29 5.90 14.11
CA HIS A 231 -43.63 6.92 15.09
C HIS A 231 -42.62 6.90 16.25
N PRO A 232 -41.63 7.81 16.28
CA PRO A 232 -40.97 8.10 17.55
C PRO A 232 -42.06 8.57 18.54
N PRO A 233 -42.01 8.16 19.82
CA PRO A 233 -42.92 8.70 20.82
C PRO A 233 -42.80 10.21 20.76
N TYR A 234 -43.93 10.88 20.53
CA TYR A 234 -44.04 12.32 20.31
C TYR A 234 -43.26 13.08 21.39
N ARG A 235 -41.99 13.41 21.12
CA ARG A 235 -41.21 14.27 22.02
C ARG A 235 -41.74 15.67 21.81
N ARG A 236 -42.60 16.11 22.73
CA ARG A 236 -43.02 17.51 22.82
C ARG A 236 -41.77 18.39 22.79
N SER A 237 -41.71 19.27 21.79
CA SER A 237 -40.70 20.32 21.69
C SER A 237 -40.65 21.13 22.99
N ARG A 238 -39.44 21.35 23.52
CA ARG A 238 -39.21 22.22 24.71
C ARG A 238 -39.55 23.69 24.44
N LEU A 239 -39.77 24.09 23.19
CA LEU A 239 -40.06 25.48 22.79
C LEU A 239 -41.54 25.87 22.96
N ARG A 240 -42.40 25.00 23.49
CA ARG A 240 -43.82 25.32 23.79
C ARG A 240 -44.10 25.66 25.26
N ILE A 241 -43.08 25.89 26.10
CA ILE A 241 -43.29 26.19 27.54
C ILE A 241 -43.39 27.70 27.82
N CYS A 242 -43.13 28.58 26.86
CA CYS A 242 -43.22 30.03 27.08
C CYS A 242 -44.34 30.62 26.24
N THR A 243 -45.46 30.98 26.89
CA THR A 243 -46.16 32.29 26.87
C THR A 243 -47.65 32.10 27.14
N ALA A 244 -48.06 32.31 28.39
CA ALA A 244 -49.29 33.00 28.71
C ALA A 244 -48.89 34.09 29.72
N ALA A 245 -48.66 35.29 29.20
CA ALA A 245 -48.62 36.51 30.00
C ALA A 245 -49.96 37.18 29.71
N ASP A 246 -50.96 36.86 30.51
CA ASP A 246 -52.22 37.61 30.65
C ASP A 246 -52.94 37.10 31.92
N GLU A 247 -52.39 37.47 33.07
CA GLU A 247 -53.13 37.63 34.33
C GLU A 247 -52.55 38.86 35.05
N MET A 248 -53.02 40.05 34.64
CA MET A 248 -53.12 41.26 35.46
C MET A 248 -54.33 42.07 34.98
#